data_AF-A0A0Q4JRV1-F1
#
_entry.id   AF-A0A0Q4JRV1-F1
#
_cell.length_a   1.000
_cell.length_b   1.000
_cell.length_c   1.000
_cell.angle_alpha   90.00
_cell.angle_beta   90.00
_cell.angle_gamma   90.00
#
_symmetry.space_group_name_H-M   'P 1'
#
loop_
_entity.id
_entity.type
_entity.pdbx_description
1 polymer ?
#
loop_
_entity_poly.entity_id
_entity_poly.type
_entity_poly.pdbx_seq_one_letter_code
_entity_poly.pdbx_strand_id
1 'polypeptide(L)'
;MTETIDTLRAQMEAAAAAMDFETASRLRDRINLLRGGADADAAKIADTAGLTRQQPGAMGLGTSRQRVEPPAGWTPPKKPDLMVTRKR
;
A
#
# COMPACT_ATOMS: atom_id res chain seq x y z
N MET A 1 13.26 19.71 23.10
CA MET A 1 12.53 20.12 21.88
C MET A 1 11.70 18.95 21.42
N THR A 2 10.40 19.15 21.20
CA THR A 2 9.53 18.15 20.60
C THR A 2 9.90 18.00 19.13
N GLU A 3 10.35 16.81 18.71
CA GLU A 3 10.62 16.52 17.31
C GLU A 3 9.30 16.54 16.53
N THR A 4 9.10 17.56 15.70
CA THR A 4 7.97 17.65 14.78
C THR A 4 8.38 17.12 13.39
N ILE A 5 7.39 16.81 12.56
CA ILE A 5 7.63 16.39 11.16
C ILE A 5 8.46 17.44 10.40
N ASP A 6 8.26 18.73 10.66
CA ASP A 6 9.05 19.78 10.00
C ASP A 6 10.50 19.79 10.46
N THR A 7 10.77 19.55 11.75
CA THR A 7 12.15 19.43 12.24
C THR A 7 12.87 18.22 11.63
N LEU A 8 12.18 17.08 11.50
CA LEU A 8 12.72 15.89 10.84
C LEU A 8 12.97 16.14 9.35
N ARG A 9 12.10 16.90 8.67
CA ARG A 9 12.29 17.26 7.26
C ARG A 9 13.53 18.12 7.05
N ALA A 10 13.74 19.13 7.90
CA ALA A 10 14.94 19.96 7.86
C ALA A 10 16.23 19.14 8.09
N GLN A 11 16.21 18.21 9.06
CA GLN A 11 17.34 17.30 9.30
C GLN A 11 17.61 16.37 8.11
N MET A 12 16.56 15.87 7.46
CA MET A 12 16.68 15.01 6.28
C MET A 12 17.31 15.76 5.11
N GLU A 13 16.88 17.00 4.86
CA GLU A 13 17.44 17.86 3.82
C GLU A 13 18.91 18.20 4.10
N ALA A 14 19.27 18.47 5.36
CA ALA A 14 20.65 18.71 5.77
C ALA A 14 21.55 17.48 5.57
N ALA A 15 21.05 16.28 5.92
CA ALA A 15 21.77 15.02 5.68
C ALA A 15 21.97 14.77 4.18
N ALA A 16 20.93 15.00 3.36
CA ALA A 16 21.03 14.87 1.91
C ALA A 16 22.03 15.87 1.30
N ALA A 17 22.07 17.11 1.78
CA ALA A 17 23.04 18.12 1.36
C ALA A 17 24.48 17.73 1.72
N ALA A 18 24.67 17.00 2.83
CA ALA A 18 25.95 16.43 3.24
C ALA A 18 26.28 15.09 2.54
N MET A 19 25.45 14.64 1.59
CA MET A 19 25.54 13.32 0.92
C MET A 19 25.43 12.11 1.87
N ASP A 20 24.87 12.30 3.07
CA ASP A 20 24.53 11.22 4.00
C ASP A 20 23.12 10.67 3.70
N PHE A 21 23.04 9.87 2.64
CA PHE A 21 21.78 9.31 2.17
C PHE A 21 21.21 8.22 3.09
N GLU A 22 22.06 7.56 3.88
CA GLU A 22 21.63 6.59 4.89
C GLU A 22 20.81 7.28 5.98
N THR A 23 21.35 8.36 6.55
CA THR A 23 20.62 9.16 7.56
C THR A 23 19.38 9.81 6.94
N ALA A 24 19.47 10.34 5.71
CA ALA A 24 18.31 10.90 5.03
C ALA A 24 17.20 9.86 4.81
N SER A 25 17.54 8.62 4.43
CA SER A 25 16.55 7.54 4.25
C SER A 25 15.87 7.17 5.58
N ARG A 26 16.64 7.03 6.67
CA ARG A 26 16.07 6.75 8.01
C ARG A 26 15.11 7.84 8.46
N LEU A 27 15.46 9.10 8.26
CA LEU A 27 14.60 10.24 8.59
C LEU A 27 13.32 10.25 7.75
N ARG A 28 13.43 9.95 6.44
CA ARG A 28 12.28 9.81 5.55
C ARG A 28 11.31 8.72 6.01
N ASP A 29 11.84 7.56 6.37
CA ASP A 29 11.04 6.42 6.80
C ASP A 29 10.33 6.72 8.14
N ARG A 30 11.04 7.38 9.07
CA ARG A 30 10.45 7.88 10.32
C ARG A 30 9.32 8.89 10.08
N ILE A 31 9.49 9.83 9.15
CA ILE A 31 8.44 10.78 8.76
C ILE A 31 7.20 10.04 8.22
N ASN A 32 7.40 8.98 7.42
CA ASN A 32 6.30 8.20 6.87
C ASN A 32 5.53 7.45 7.97
N LEU A 33 6.22 6.89 8.96
CA LEU A 33 5.58 6.24 10.12
C LEU A 33 4.72 7.23 10.91
N LEU A 34 5.26 8.41 11.23
CA LEU A 34 4.51 9.46 11.93
C LEU A 34 3.28 9.93 11.15
N ARG A 35 3.40 10.09 9.82
CA ARG A 35 2.25 10.40 8.95
C ARG A 35 1.21 9.28 8.90
N GLY A 36 1.63 8.04 9.07
CA GLY A 36 0.75 6.87 9.20
C GLY A 36 0.07 6.74 10.56
N GLY A 37 0.31 7.66 11.50
CA GLY A 37 -0.28 7.65 12.84
C GLY A 37 0.48 6.78 13.84
N ALA A 38 1.72 6.39 13.55
CA ALA A 38 2.56 5.72 14.54
C ALA A 38 2.87 6.65 15.71
N ASP A 39 2.98 6.06 16.90
CA ASP A 39 3.48 6.76 18.08
C ASP A 39 4.93 7.25 17.87
N ALA A 40 5.27 8.39 18.46
CA ALA A 40 6.56 9.04 18.22
C ALA A 40 7.76 8.22 18.72
N ASP A 41 7.60 7.48 19.81
CA ASP A 41 8.67 6.64 20.37
C ASP A 41 8.74 5.31 19.62
N ALA A 42 7.61 4.74 19.22
CA ALA A 42 7.59 3.58 18.33
C ALA A 42 8.27 3.87 16.98
N ALA A 43 8.02 5.05 16.39
CA ALA A 43 8.60 5.46 15.12
C ALA A 43 10.13 5.68 15.18
N LYS A 44 10.72 5.94 16.37
CA LYS A 44 12.17 6.10 16.54
C LYS A 44 12.93 4.78 16.46
N ILE A 45 12.35 3.71 16.99
CA ILE A 45 13.00 2.40 17.14
C ILE A 45 12.55 1.39 16.08
N ALA A 46 11.59 1.76 15.23
CA ALA A 46 11.09 0.89 14.19
C ALA A 46 12.19 0.54 13.19
N ASP A 47 12.41 -0.77 13.00
CA ASP A 47 13.24 -1.27 11.90
C ASP A 47 12.42 -1.26 10.61
N THR A 48 12.81 -0.41 9.66
CA THR A 48 12.16 -0.29 8.35
C THR A 48 12.94 -1.00 7.25
N ALA A 49 14.03 -1.69 7.58
CA ALA A 49 14.83 -2.42 6.62
C ALA A 49 13.99 -3.52 5.92
N GLY A 50 14.10 -3.60 4.60
CA GLY A 50 13.38 -4.60 3.81
C GLY A 50 11.88 -4.34 3.63
N LEU A 51 11.32 -3.28 4.22
CA LEU A 51 9.94 -2.88 3.94
C LEU A 51 9.84 -2.33 2.51
N THR A 52 9.05 -3.01 1.70
CA THR A 52 8.71 -2.55 0.35
C THR A 52 7.25 -2.13 0.31
N ARG A 53 6.94 -1.08 -0.47
CA ARG A 53 5.56 -0.69 -0.67
C ARG A 53 4.81 -1.81 -1.38
N GLN A 54 3.74 -2.29 -0.76
CA GLN A 54 2.75 -3.16 -1.39
C GLN A 54 2.32 -2.58 -2.74
N GLN A 55 2.43 -3.39 -3.79
CA GLN A 55 1.91 -3.07 -5.11
C GLN A 55 0.51 -3.70 -5.25
N PRO A 56 -0.48 -2.96 -5.76
CA PRO A 56 -1.75 -3.57 -6.15
C PRO A 56 -1.49 -4.78 -7.07
N GLY A 57 -2.09 -5.94 -6.79
CA GLY A 57 -1.85 -7.17 -7.55
C GLY A 57 -0.77 -8.12 -6.99
N ALA A 58 0.20 -7.62 -6.21
CA ALA A 58 1.30 -8.44 -5.66
C ALA A 58 0.95 -9.14 -4.33
N MET A 59 -0.05 -8.61 -3.63
CA MET A 59 -0.66 -9.25 -2.48
C MET A 59 -1.49 -10.41 -3.04
N GLY A 60 -1.04 -11.67 -2.86
CA GLY A 60 -1.67 -12.91 -3.38
C GLY A 60 -3.15 -13.15 -3.01
N LEU A 61 -3.82 -12.13 -2.49
CA LEU A 61 -5.26 -11.95 -2.42
C LEU A 61 -5.80 -11.53 -3.81
N GLY A 62 -5.75 -12.44 -4.77
CA GLY A 62 -6.74 -12.57 -5.85
C GLY A 62 -7.09 -11.35 -6.71
N THR A 63 -6.20 -10.38 -6.94
CA THR A 63 -6.50 -9.26 -7.86
C THR A 63 -5.99 -9.55 -9.27
N SER A 64 -6.75 -10.39 -9.98
CA SER A 64 -7.02 -10.39 -11.45
C SER A 64 -7.18 -11.81 -12.04
N ARG A 65 -8.25 -12.52 -11.66
CA ARG A 65 -8.93 -13.40 -12.63
C ARG A 65 -10.28 -12.80 -12.91
N GLN A 66 -10.39 -12.08 -14.02
CA GLN A 66 -11.63 -11.41 -14.45
C GLN A 66 -12.73 -12.41 -14.85
N ARG A 67 -12.37 -13.69 -15.07
CA ARG A 67 -13.29 -14.71 -15.54
C ARG A 67 -12.99 -16.05 -14.85
N VAL A 68 -14.04 -16.68 -14.31
CA VAL A 68 -13.99 -18.08 -13.86
C VAL A 68 -13.93 -18.95 -15.10
N GLU A 69 -12.90 -19.79 -15.24
CA GLU A 69 -12.85 -20.81 -16.28
C GLU A 69 -13.67 -22.02 -15.83
N PRO A 70 -14.72 -22.39 -16.57
CA PRO A 70 -15.50 -23.57 -16.24
C PRO A 70 -14.68 -24.85 -16.54
N PRO A 71 -14.89 -25.94 -15.79
CA PRO A 71 -14.19 -27.19 -16.03
C PRO A 71 -14.56 -27.80 -17.40
N ALA A 72 -13.67 -28.64 -17.93
CA ALA A 72 -13.87 -29.31 -19.22
C ALA A 72 -15.20 -30.08 -19.24
N GLY A 73 -16.04 -29.80 -20.25
CA GLY A 73 -17.35 -30.44 -20.41
C GLY A 73 -18.50 -29.79 -19.62
N TRP A 74 -18.26 -28.69 -18.90
CA TRP A 74 -19.33 -27.98 -18.22
C TRP A 74 -20.24 -27.22 -19.19
N THR A 75 -21.55 -27.44 -19.05
CA THR A 75 -22.57 -26.72 -19.81
C THR A 75 -23.40 -25.87 -18.85
N PRO A 76 -23.54 -24.54 -19.08
CA PRO A 76 -24.34 -23.67 -18.23
C PRO A 76 -25.83 -24.07 -18.27
N PRO A 77 -26.57 -23.91 -17.16
CA PRO A 77 -28.01 -24.14 -17.15
C PRO A 77 -28.74 -23.16 -18.07
N LYS A 78 -29.91 -23.56 -18.57
CA LYS A 78 -30.78 -22.69 -19.37
C LYS A 78 -31.16 -21.46 -18.54
N LYS A 79 -31.07 -20.27 -19.15
CA LYS A 79 -31.50 -19.02 -18.53
C LYS A 79 -32.99 -19.14 -18.12
N PRO A 80 -33.35 -18.76 -16.87
CA PRO A 80 -34.75 -18.70 -16.46
C PRO A 80 -35.55 -17.75 -17.36
N ASP A 81 -36.84 -18.05 -17.51
CA ASP A 81 -37.72 -17.16 -18.26
C ASP A 81 -37.85 -15.81 -17.53
N LEU A 82 -37.93 -14.73 -18.30
CA LEU A 82 -38.12 -13.40 -17.72
C LEU A 82 -39.58 -13.31 -17.25
N MET A 83 -39.81 -13.06 -15.97
CA MET A 83 -41.17 -12.81 -15.42
C MET A 83 -41.77 -11.47 -15.87
N VAL A 84 -41.16 -10.79 -16.86
CA VAL A 84 -41.56 -9.49 -17.37
C VAL A 84 -41.49 -9.46 -18.90
N THR A 85 -42.51 -8.89 -19.53
CA THR A 85 -42.53 -8.58 -20.97
C THR A 85 -42.13 -7.12 -21.17
N ARG A 86 -41.14 -6.85 -22.05
CA ARG A 86 -40.84 -5.47 -22.47
C ARG A 86 -41.96 -4.99 -23.40
N LYS A 87 -42.74 -3.98 -22.99
CA LYS A 87 -43.52 -3.18 -23.94
C LYS A 87 -42.54 -2.31 -24.75
N ARG A 88 -42.63 -2.37 -26.08
CA ARG A 88 -41.99 -1.42 -26.99
C ARG A 88 -42.78 -0.12 -27.01
#